data_AF-A0A158H251-F1
#
_entry.id   AF-A0A158H251-F1
#
_cell.length_a   1.000
_cell.length_b   1.000
_cell.length_c   1.000
_cell.angle_alpha   90.00
_cell.angle_beta   90.00
_cell.angle_gamma   90.00
#
_symmetry.space_group_name_H-M   'P 1'
#
loop_
_entity.id
_entity.type
_entity.pdbx_description
1 polymer ?
#
loop_
_entity_poly.entity_id
_entity_poly.type
_entity_poly.pdbx_seq_one_letter_code
_entity_poly.pdbx_strand_id
1 'polypeptide(L)'
;MRNPSPHSAQDKPPQRKWTKLIAIASVAALTVYLGTRPAIKNLLTWAWHMTHIDEYGMNGMHLEPGREYYFPPSAPYFDYDYFQVKPVDAAEIEQDELIGIGTVRSDQKRDYMYGYRRVRTKYTPRIDTAALRLVRNGDYFLSVDETGRAANLVSIDEAIRLPKYVKVTVYLQKVVEAELVDRVGETHVQFKYWTTTGYRQELVSFDIDEGVRTDHRLCYAEADGRRTPCSDSQKKP
;
A
#
# COMPACT_ATOMS: atom_id res chain seq x y z
N MET A 1 25.56 -86.92 7.65
CA MET A 1 25.42 -87.57 6.33
C MET A 1 24.67 -86.63 5.39
N ARG A 2 25.29 -86.37 4.23
CA ARG A 2 24.76 -85.95 2.91
C ARG A 2 23.87 -84.68 2.77
N ASN A 3 24.53 -83.62 2.32
CA ASN A 3 24.12 -82.65 1.29
C ASN A 3 23.95 -83.33 -0.11
N PRO A 4 23.60 -82.63 -1.23
CA PRO A 4 22.60 -81.57 -1.51
C PRO A 4 21.88 -81.69 -2.91
N SER A 5 20.90 -80.79 -3.20
CA SER A 5 20.50 -80.19 -4.52
C SER A 5 20.05 -81.08 -5.73
N PRO A 6 19.58 -80.56 -6.91
CA PRO A 6 19.21 -79.18 -7.37
C PRO A 6 17.89 -79.08 -8.23
N HIS A 7 17.66 -77.88 -8.81
CA HIS A 7 16.78 -77.48 -9.93
C HIS A 7 15.32 -77.10 -9.59
N SER A 8 14.73 -76.00 -10.09
CA SER A 8 14.96 -75.26 -11.34
C SER A 8 14.52 -73.80 -11.19
N ALA A 9 15.37 -72.87 -11.65
CA ALA A 9 15.03 -71.47 -11.89
C ALA A 9 14.07 -71.35 -13.09
N GLN A 10 13.08 -70.46 -12.99
CA GLN A 10 12.42 -69.88 -14.17
C GLN A 10 12.37 -68.36 -13.99
N ASP A 11 13.28 -67.70 -14.71
CA ASP A 11 13.31 -66.27 -14.93
C ASP A 11 12.00 -65.80 -15.59
N LYS A 12 11.30 -64.88 -14.94
CA LYS A 12 10.32 -64.00 -15.60
C LYS A 12 10.96 -62.63 -15.83
N PRO A 13 10.91 -62.07 -17.06
CA PRO A 13 11.57 -60.81 -17.38
C PRO A 13 10.90 -59.61 -16.69
N PRO A 14 11.64 -58.51 -16.46
CA PRO A 14 11.21 -57.41 -15.60
C PRO A 14 10.24 -56.46 -16.34
N GLN A 15 8.96 -56.81 -16.42
CA GLN A 15 7.90 -55.93 -16.92
C GLN A 15 7.41 -54.91 -15.87
N ARG A 16 8.32 -54.13 -15.26
CA ARG A 16 7.90 -53.12 -14.26
C ARG A 16 8.62 -51.77 -14.28
N LYS A 17 9.44 -51.52 -15.31
CA LYS A 17 10.12 -50.21 -15.50
C LYS A 17 9.64 -49.41 -16.72
N TRP A 18 9.01 -50.04 -17.71
CA TRP A 18 8.58 -49.36 -18.95
C TRP A 18 7.25 -48.61 -18.82
N THR A 19 6.32 -49.08 -18.01
CA THR A 19 5.01 -48.40 -17.80
C THR A 19 5.13 -47.07 -17.06
N LYS A 20 6.12 -46.90 -16.18
CA LYS A 20 6.37 -45.60 -15.51
C LYS A 20 7.03 -44.57 -16.43
N LEU A 21 7.95 -45.00 -17.29
CA LEU A 21 8.62 -44.11 -18.26
C LEU A 21 7.65 -43.63 -19.35
N ILE A 22 6.73 -44.49 -19.81
CA ILE A 22 5.71 -44.11 -20.79
C ILE A 22 4.70 -43.12 -20.19
N ALA A 23 4.29 -43.30 -18.92
CA ALA A 23 3.40 -42.35 -18.25
C ALA A 23 4.05 -40.97 -18.05
N ILE A 24 5.33 -40.91 -17.68
CA ILE A 24 6.07 -39.64 -17.48
C ILE A 24 6.33 -38.93 -18.83
N ALA A 25 6.70 -39.67 -19.87
CA ALA A 25 6.85 -39.12 -21.21
C ALA A 25 5.52 -38.59 -21.78
N SER A 26 4.39 -39.22 -21.45
CA SER A 26 3.06 -38.79 -21.89
C SER A 26 2.62 -37.49 -21.20
N VAL A 27 2.93 -37.29 -19.92
CA VAL A 27 2.63 -36.03 -19.20
C VAL A 27 3.54 -34.90 -19.69
N ALA A 28 4.83 -35.16 -19.90
CA ALA A 28 5.76 -34.15 -20.42
C ALA A 28 5.38 -33.72 -21.85
N ALA A 29 5.05 -34.67 -22.72
CA ALA A 29 4.57 -34.38 -24.08
C ALA A 29 3.22 -33.65 -24.08
N LEU A 30 2.30 -33.98 -23.17
CA LEU A 30 1.03 -33.25 -23.00
C LEU A 30 1.28 -31.82 -22.52
N THR A 31 2.23 -31.59 -21.62
CA THR A 31 2.56 -30.25 -21.10
C THR A 31 3.18 -29.35 -22.18
N VAL A 32 4.08 -29.91 -23.01
CA VAL A 32 4.67 -29.20 -24.16
C VAL A 32 3.62 -28.97 -25.28
N TYR A 33 2.75 -29.94 -25.53
CA TYR A 33 1.70 -29.82 -26.55
C TYR A 33 0.58 -28.86 -26.14
N LEU A 34 0.27 -28.76 -24.85
CA LEU A 34 -0.70 -27.81 -24.31
C LEU A 34 -0.12 -26.38 -24.21
N GLY A 35 1.20 -26.23 -23.96
CA GLY A 35 1.88 -24.92 -23.90
C GLY A 35 2.08 -24.21 -25.24
N THR A 36 1.86 -24.88 -26.37
CA THR A 36 1.99 -24.30 -27.72
C THR A 36 0.68 -23.78 -28.31
N ARG A 37 -0.46 -24.05 -27.67
CA ARG A 37 -1.76 -23.57 -28.11
C ARG A 37 -2.10 -22.25 -27.43
N PRO A 38 -2.35 -21.15 -28.17
CA PRO A 38 -2.59 -19.82 -27.58
C PRO A 38 -3.79 -19.82 -26.62
N ALA A 39 -4.83 -20.61 -26.91
CA ALA A 39 -6.00 -20.77 -26.04
C ALA A 39 -5.67 -21.41 -24.68
N ILE A 40 -4.70 -22.34 -24.62
CA ILE A 40 -4.32 -23.04 -23.39
C ILE A 40 -3.22 -22.32 -22.63
N LYS A 41 -2.34 -21.58 -23.32
CA LYS A 41 -1.50 -20.56 -22.68
C LYS A 41 -2.38 -19.57 -21.93
N ASN A 42 -3.37 -18.98 -22.60
CA ASN A 42 -4.31 -18.08 -21.94
C ASN A 42 -5.08 -18.75 -20.80
N LEU A 43 -5.43 -20.02 -20.91
CA LEU A 43 -6.11 -20.76 -19.83
C LEU A 43 -5.18 -21.07 -18.64
N LEU A 44 -3.88 -21.29 -18.86
CA LEU A 44 -2.87 -21.47 -17.82
C LEU A 44 -2.45 -20.14 -17.19
N THR A 45 -2.34 -19.05 -17.96
CA THR A 45 -2.14 -17.70 -17.41
C THR A 45 -3.38 -17.26 -16.63
N TRP A 46 -4.58 -17.56 -17.13
CA TRP A 46 -5.84 -17.29 -16.44
C TRP A 46 -6.00 -18.17 -15.20
N ALA A 47 -5.63 -19.45 -15.24
CA ALA A 47 -5.57 -20.31 -14.06
C ALA A 47 -4.51 -19.84 -13.05
N TRP A 48 -3.36 -19.33 -13.51
CA TRP A 48 -2.33 -18.75 -12.64
C TRP A 48 -2.79 -17.41 -12.02
N HIS A 49 -3.53 -16.58 -12.78
CA HIS A 49 -4.21 -15.39 -12.26
C HIS A 49 -5.41 -15.73 -11.36
N MET A 50 -6.06 -16.88 -11.53
CA MET A 50 -7.19 -17.34 -10.69
C MET A 50 -6.74 -18.12 -9.45
N THR A 51 -5.52 -18.66 -9.42
CA THR A 51 -4.90 -19.19 -8.19
C THR A 51 -4.26 -18.09 -7.34
N HIS A 52 -4.10 -16.90 -7.91
CA HIS A 52 -3.81 -15.66 -7.19
C HIS A 52 -5.04 -14.75 -7.28
N ILE A 53 -6.23 -15.26 -6.93
CA ILE A 53 -7.27 -14.37 -6.46
C ILE A 53 -6.63 -13.63 -5.29
N ASP A 54 -6.33 -12.35 -5.51
CA ASP A 54 -5.64 -11.48 -4.57
C ASP A 54 -6.36 -11.52 -3.21
N GLU A 55 -5.90 -12.36 -2.29
CA GLU A 55 -6.17 -12.28 -0.86
C GLU A 55 -5.49 -11.04 -0.24
N TYR A 56 -4.83 -10.23 -1.07
CA TYR A 56 -4.09 -9.04 -0.73
C TYR A 56 -4.90 -7.82 -1.13
N GLY A 57 -5.04 -6.87 -0.20
CA GLY A 57 -5.96 -5.75 -0.31
C GLY A 57 -5.91 -5.02 -1.66
N MET A 58 -7.10 -4.60 -2.12
CA MET A 58 -7.44 -4.05 -3.44
C MET A 58 -7.47 -5.05 -4.60
N ASN A 59 -8.64 -5.66 -4.83
CA ASN A 59 -8.97 -6.51 -6.01
C ASN A 59 -8.16 -6.18 -7.29
N GLY A 60 -7.08 -6.93 -7.56
CA GLY A 60 -6.32 -6.83 -8.81
C GLY A 60 -5.33 -5.65 -8.93
N MET A 61 -5.09 -4.86 -7.88
CA MET A 61 -4.20 -3.69 -7.95
C MET A 61 -2.92 -3.90 -7.14
N HIS A 62 -1.79 -3.96 -7.85
CA HIS A 62 -0.47 -4.03 -7.24
C HIS A 62 0.17 -2.63 -7.20
N LEU A 63 0.47 -2.13 -6.01
CA LEU A 63 1.14 -0.85 -5.82
C LEU A 63 2.66 -1.01 -5.90
N GLU A 64 3.32 -0.02 -6.51
CA GLU A 64 4.78 0.05 -6.53
C GLU A 64 5.33 0.20 -5.10
N PRO A 65 6.22 -0.69 -4.64
CA PRO A 65 6.81 -0.58 -3.31
C PRO A 65 7.58 0.73 -3.11
N GLY A 66 7.42 1.33 -1.93
CA GLY A 66 8.07 2.59 -1.55
C GLY A 66 7.52 3.84 -2.26
N ARG A 67 6.58 3.71 -3.20
CA ARG A 67 5.88 4.85 -3.78
C ARG A 67 4.76 5.31 -2.86
N GLU A 68 4.64 6.62 -2.71
CA GLU A 68 3.58 7.24 -1.93
C GLU A 68 2.27 7.36 -2.73
N TYR A 69 1.18 7.09 -2.03
CA TYR A 69 -0.18 7.12 -2.55
C TYR A 69 -1.10 7.84 -1.57
N TYR A 70 -2.10 8.53 -2.09
CA TYR A 70 -3.15 9.17 -1.29
C TYR A 70 -4.31 8.21 -1.08
N PHE A 71 -4.79 8.12 0.16
CA PHE A 71 -5.90 7.26 0.54
C PHE A 71 -6.99 8.07 1.24
N PRO A 72 -8.27 7.88 0.86
CA PRO A 72 -9.38 8.55 1.52
C PRO A 72 -9.51 8.09 2.99
N PRO A 73 -10.05 8.94 3.88
CA PRO A 73 -10.14 8.68 5.31
C PRO A 73 -11.09 7.54 5.69
N SER A 74 -11.94 7.08 4.77
CA SER A 74 -12.98 6.08 5.01
C SER A 74 -12.72 4.78 4.23
N ALA A 75 -12.05 3.83 4.88
CA ALA A 75 -12.25 2.42 4.54
C ALA A 75 -11.91 1.50 5.71
N PRO A 76 -12.87 1.23 6.59
CA PRO A 76 -12.67 0.22 7.60
C PRO A 76 -13.11 -1.16 7.08
N TYR A 77 -12.34 -2.15 7.53
CA TYR A 77 -12.63 -3.58 7.66
C TYR A 77 -12.27 -4.50 6.49
N PHE A 78 -11.14 -5.22 6.66
CA PHE A 78 -11.07 -6.67 6.92
C PHE A 78 -9.65 -7.02 7.41
N ASP A 79 -8.64 -6.37 6.83
CA ASP A 79 -7.24 -6.53 7.19
C ASP A 79 -6.54 -5.18 7.36
N TYR A 80 -5.95 -4.97 8.54
CA TYR A 80 -5.22 -3.76 8.88
C TYR A 80 -3.82 -3.69 8.26
N ASP A 81 -3.33 -4.79 7.69
CA ASP A 81 -2.00 -4.88 7.09
C ASP A 81 -1.97 -4.44 5.62
N TYR A 82 -3.12 -4.36 4.94
CA TYR A 82 -3.20 -3.97 3.52
C TYR A 82 -4.07 -2.73 3.33
N PHE A 83 -3.83 -1.97 2.26
CA PHE A 83 -4.78 -0.97 1.81
C PHE A 83 -6.00 -1.66 1.19
N GLN A 84 -7.19 -1.17 1.50
CA GLN A 84 -8.44 -1.79 1.02
C GLN A 84 -9.15 -0.92 -0.02
N VAL A 85 -8.66 0.29 -0.25
CA VAL A 85 -9.20 1.26 -1.20
C VAL A 85 -8.12 1.71 -2.15
N LYS A 86 -8.53 1.92 -3.39
CA LYS A 86 -7.67 2.43 -4.45
C LYS A 86 -7.11 3.79 -4.05
N PRO A 87 -5.83 4.05 -4.35
CA PRO A 87 -5.30 5.40 -4.27
C PRO A 87 -6.13 6.37 -5.10
N VAL A 88 -6.24 7.58 -4.57
CA VAL A 88 -6.84 8.73 -5.26
C VAL A 88 -5.75 9.70 -5.70
N ASP A 89 -6.09 10.65 -6.56
CA ASP A 89 -5.17 11.73 -6.89
C ASP A 89 -5.15 12.82 -5.79
N ALA A 90 -4.17 13.70 -5.88
CA ALA A 90 -4.02 14.80 -4.94
C ALA A 90 -5.21 15.77 -4.98
N ALA A 91 -5.90 15.93 -6.11
CA ALA A 91 -7.03 16.86 -6.24
C ALA A 91 -8.30 16.36 -5.55
N GLU A 92 -8.51 15.05 -5.57
CA GLU A 92 -9.59 14.39 -4.84
C GLU A 92 -9.36 14.48 -3.34
N ILE A 93 -8.18 14.07 -2.85
CA ILE A 93 -7.89 14.09 -1.41
C ILE A 93 -7.71 15.50 -0.85
N GLU A 94 -7.36 16.48 -1.69
CA GLU A 94 -7.16 17.86 -1.24
C GLU A 94 -8.40 18.38 -0.52
N GLN A 95 -9.60 18.01 -0.96
CA GLN A 95 -10.85 18.56 -0.44
C GLN A 95 -11.19 18.06 0.97
N ASP A 96 -10.67 16.89 1.36
CA ASP A 96 -11.02 16.24 2.62
C ASP A 96 -10.37 16.88 3.86
N GLU A 97 -11.04 16.88 5.00
CA GLU A 97 -10.43 17.33 6.25
C GLU A 97 -9.34 16.38 6.76
N LEU A 98 -9.49 15.10 6.45
CA LEU A 98 -8.56 14.04 6.82
C LEU A 98 -7.94 13.45 5.56
N ILE A 99 -6.62 13.44 5.49
CA ILE A 99 -5.91 12.79 4.39
C ILE A 99 -5.07 11.63 4.91
N GLY A 100 -4.98 10.57 4.12
CA GLY A 100 -4.01 9.51 4.29
C GLY A 100 -2.97 9.56 3.18
N ILE A 101 -1.69 9.45 3.53
CA ILE A 101 -0.60 9.20 2.59
C ILE A 101 0.08 7.92 3.05
N GLY A 102 0.33 6.98 2.16
CA GLY A 102 0.98 5.75 2.57
C GLY A 102 1.76 5.06 1.47
N THR A 103 2.55 4.09 1.88
CA THR A 103 3.40 3.26 1.01
C THR A 103 3.19 1.79 1.31
N VAL A 104 3.60 0.95 0.36
CA VAL A 104 3.61 -0.50 0.55
C VAL A 104 5.01 -1.09 0.46
N ARG A 105 5.18 -2.23 1.11
CA ARG A 105 6.34 -3.12 0.99
C ARG A 105 6.20 -4.00 -0.26
N SER A 106 7.24 -4.79 -0.54
CA SER A 106 7.23 -5.75 -1.66
C SER A 106 6.14 -6.83 -1.53
N ASP A 107 5.71 -7.14 -0.32
CA ASP A 107 4.61 -8.07 -0.02
C ASP A 107 3.23 -7.38 0.02
N GLN A 108 3.13 -6.15 -0.50
CA GLN A 108 1.92 -5.31 -0.55
C GLN A 108 1.35 -4.90 0.81
N LYS A 109 2.01 -5.25 1.92
CA LYS A 109 1.65 -4.74 3.24
C LYS A 109 2.02 -3.27 3.37
N ARG A 110 1.28 -2.55 4.19
CA ARG A 110 1.57 -1.16 4.56
C ARG A 110 2.98 -1.08 5.13
N ASP A 111 3.77 -0.12 4.67
CA ASP A 111 5.12 0.12 5.21
C ASP A 111 5.06 1.27 6.24
N TYR A 112 4.68 2.45 5.78
CA TYR A 112 4.37 3.59 6.62
C TYR A 112 3.13 4.34 6.13
N MET A 113 2.56 5.15 7.02
CA MET A 113 1.42 6.00 6.74
C MET A 113 1.55 7.34 7.46
N TYR A 114 1.19 8.41 6.76
CA TYR A 114 0.95 9.73 7.32
C TYR A 114 -0.54 10.03 7.27
N GLY A 115 -1.05 10.67 8.31
CA GLY A 115 -2.40 11.22 8.34
C GLY A 115 -2.31 12.70 8.67
N TYR A 116 -2.98 13.57 7.91
CA TYR A 116 -3.13 14.98 8.32
C TYR A 116 -4.59 15.31 8.56
N ARG A 117 -4.85 16.04 9.64
CA ARG A 117 -6.13 16.66 9.93
C ARG A 117 -6.02 18.16 9.68
N ARG A 118 -6.96 18.68 8.90
CA ARG A 118 -6.93 20.05 8.40
C ARG A 118 -8.22 20.78 8.74
N VAL A 119 -8.10 22.08 8.96
CA VAL A 119 -9.22 23.00 9.11
C VAL A 119 -9.13 24.04 8.02
N ARG A 120 -10.29 24.39 7.45
CA ARG A 120 -10.43 25.42 6.43
C ARG A 120 -11.08 26.65 7.03
N THR A 121 -10.52 27.82 6.74
CA THR A 121 -11.11 29.10 7.12
C THR A 121 -11.08 30.07 5.95
N LYS A 122 -11.97 31.06 5.96
CA LYS A 122 -11.98 32.06 4.89
C LYS A 122 -10.69 32.89 4.92
N TYR A 123 -10.01 32.98 3.78
CA TYR A 123 -8.85 33.87 3.61
C TYR A 123 -9.29 35.24 3.11
N THR A 124 -9.03 36.28 3.91
CA THR A 124 -9.42 37.67 3.61
C THR A 124 -8.28 38.60 3.18
N PRO A 125 -6.98 38.33 3.45
CA PRO A 125 -5.92 39.18 2.94
C PRO A 125 -5.93 39.27 1.41
N ARG A 126 -5.46 40.42 0.90
CA ARG A 126 -5.40 40.67 -0.54
C ARG A 126 -4.38 39.75 -1.21
N ILE A 127 -4.80 39.11 -2.30
CA ILE A 127 -3.94 38.28 -3.15
C ILE A 127 -3.60 39.09 -4.41
N ASP A 128 -2.31 39.24 -4.70
CA ASP A 128 -1.85 39.85 -5.94
C ASP A 128 -1.79 38.80 -7.06
N THR A 129 -2.91 38.66 -7.78
CA THR A 129 -3.04 37.67 -8.88
C THR A 129 -2.03 37.91 -10.00
N ALA A 130 -1.58 39.15 -10.21
CA ALA A 130 -0.62 39.48 -11.26
C ALA A 130 0.80 39.06 -10.86
N ALA A 131 1.22 39.40 -9.63
CA ALA A 131 2.53 38.99 -9.10
C ALA A 131 2.66 37.46 -9.03
N LEU A 132 1.58 36.78 -8.64
CA LEU A 132 1.51 35.33 -8.50
C LEU A 132 1.18 34.59 -9.82
N ARG A 133 1.00 35.33 -10.93
CA ARG A 133 0.70 34.79 -12.26
C ARG A 133 -0.56 33.90 -12.31
N LEU A 134 -1.58 34.24 -11.54
CA LEU A 134 -2.87 33.53 -11.50
C LEU A 134 -3.77 34.00 -12.66
N VAL A 135 -3.41 33.59 -13.88
CA VAL A 135 -3.94 34.18 -15.13
C VAL A 135 -5.10 33.41 -15.77
N ARG A 136 -5.29 32.13 -15.41
CA ARG A 136 -6.37 31.27 -15.95
C ARG A 136 -7.44 31.02 -14.90
N ASN A 137 -8.64 30.65 -15.35
CA ASN A 137 -9.66 30.17 -14.45
C ASN A 137 -9.25 28.84 -13.82
N GLY A 138 -9.57 28.64 -12.55
CA GLY A 138 -9.31 27.40 -11.81
C GLY A 138 -8.78 27.62 -10.41
N ASP A 139 -8.42 26.50 -9.79
CA ASP A 139 -7.91 26.45 -8.42
C ASP A 139 -6.37 26.54 -8.44
N TYR A 140 -5.83 27.35 -7.54
CA TYR A 140 -4.41 27.55 -7.33
C TYR A 140 -4.08 27.32 -5.86
N PHE A 141 -2.87 26.83 -5.61
CA PHE A 141 -2.39 26.55 -4.27
C PHE A 141 -1.17 27.42 -3.98
N LEU A 142 -1.23 28.15 -2.88
CA LEU A 142 -0.19 29.11 -2.52
C LEU A 142 0.42 28.74 -1.17
N SER A 143 1.75 28.75 -1.08
CA SER A 143 2.45 28.67 0.20
C SER A 143 2.15 29.93 1.03
N VAL A 144 2.28 29.81 2.35
CA VAL A 144 2.13 30.93 3.28
C VAL A 144 3.50 31.32 3.84
N ASP A 145 3.80 32.62 3.85
CA ASP A 145 5.03 33.15 4.45
C ASP A 145 4.95 33.26 5.98
N GLU A 146 6.06 33.68 6.60
CA GLU A 146 6.17 33.88 8.05
C GLU A 146 5.16 34.89 8.61
N THR A 147 4.61 35.77 7.76
CA THR A 147 3.62 36.78 8.14
C THR A 147 2.18 36.31 7.96
N GLY A 148 1.97 35.05 7.52
CA GLY A 148 0.63 34.52 7.25
C GLY A 148 0.07 34.94 5.89
N ARG A 149 0.88 35.47 4.98
CA ARG A 149 0.45 35.93 3.65
C ARG A 149 0.77 34.92 2.56
N ALA A 150 -0.10 34.87 1.54
CA ALA A 150 0.13 34.03 0.37
C ALA A 150 1.37 34.51 -0.40
N ALA A 151 2.30 33.60 -0.69
CA ALA A 151 3.65 33.95 -1.13
C ALA A 151 4.05 33.35 -2.48
N ASN A 152 4.04 32.03 -2.63
CA ASN A 152 4.48 31.35 -3.86
C ASN A 152 3.41 30.40 -4.37
N LEU A 153 3.28 30.29 -5.69
CA LEU A 153 2.48 29.25 -6.32
C LEU A 153 3.20 27.90 -6.16
N VAL A 154 2.48 26.92 -5.61
CA VAL A 154 2.96 25.56 -5.38
C VAL A 154 2.08 24.54 -6.08
N SER A 155 2.58 23.33 -6.29
CA SER A 155 1.74 22.23 -6.77
C SER A 155 0.76 21.78 -5.69
N ILE A 156 -0.27 21.06 -6.08
CA ILE A 156 -1.23 20.48 -5.14
C ILE A 156 -0.57 19.44 -4.21
N ASP A 157 0.32 18.60 -4.76
CA ASP A 157 1.09 17.61 -3.98
C ASP A 157 1.97 18.27 -2.92
N GLU A 158 2.57 19.43 -3.25
CA GLU A 158 3.36 20.23 -2.32
C GLU A 158 2.46 20.88 -1.26
N ALA A 159 1.37 21.53 -1.69
CA ALA A 159 0.45 22.24 -0.82
C ALA A 159 -0.12 21.36 0.29
N ILE A 160 -0.56 20.14 -0.06
CA ILE A 160 -1.13 19.17 0.88
C ILE A 160 -0.15 18.77 2.00
N ARG A 161 1.17 18.88 1.75
CA ARG A 161 2.22 18.55 2.72
C ARG A 161 2.64 19.73 3.58
N LEU A 162 2.32 20.95 3.17
CA LEU A 162 2.61 22.14 3.96
C LEU A 162 1.75 22.14 5.24
N PRO A 163 2.30 22.62 6.37
CA PRO A 163 1.50 22.86 7.57
C PRO A 163 0.36 23.84 7.31
N LYS A 164 0.55 24.77 6.37
CA LYS A 164 -0.40 25.82 6.03
C LYS A 164 -0.27 26.21 4.55
N TYR A 165 -1.39 26.34 3.85
CA TYR A 165 -1.43 26.86 2.48
C TYR A 165 -2.75 27.62 2.23
N VAL A 166 -2.79 28.40 1.15
CA VAL A 166 -4.01 29.07 0.68
C VAL A 166 -4.48 28.41 -0.61
N LYS A 167 -5.74 27.95 -0.63
CA LYS A 167 -6.44 27.58 -1.86
C LYS A 167 -7.13 28.81 -2.41
N VAL A 168 -6.94 29.09 -3.70
CA VAL A 168 -7.52 30.27 -4.36
C VAL A 168 -8.23 29.84 -5.62
N THR A 169 -9.52 30.17 -5.72
CA THR A 169 -10.30 29.99 -6.94
C THR A 169 -10.30 31.29 -7.72
N VAL A 170 -9.80 31.24 -8.95
CA VAL A 170 -9.74 32.39 -9.86
C VAL A 170 -10.75 32.23 -10.98
N TYR A 171 -11.50 33.30 -11.26
CA TYR A 171 -12.40 33.41 -12.39
C TYR A 171 -12.27 34.78 -13.04
N LEU A 172 -12.06 34.83 -14.35
CA LEU A 172 -11.85 36.06 -15.11
C LEU A 172 -10.78 36.97 -14.47
N GLN A 173 -9.64 36.37 -14.08
CA GLN A 173 -8.49 37.03 -13.43
C GLN A 173 -8.80 37.69 -12.08
N LYS A 174 -9.95 37.37 -11.48
CA LYS A 174 -10.33 37.81 -10.14
C LYS A 174 -10.39 36.63 -9.19
N VAL A 175 -9.96 36.84 -7.96
CA VAL A 175 -10.19 35.89 -6.88
C VAL A 175 -11.67 35.91 -6.53
N VAL A 176 -12.34 34.77 -6.71
CA VAL A 176 -13.75 34.60 -6.32
C VAL A 176 -13.89 33.94 -4.96
N GLU A 177 -12.93 33.11 -4.59
CA GLU A 177 -12.88 32.40 -3.32
C GLU A 177 -11.43 32.21 -2.90
N ALA A 178 -11.18 32.28 -1.60
CA ALA A 178 -9.90 31.96 -1.02
C ALA A 178 -10.09 31.35 0.37
N GLU A 179 -9.42 30.22 0.60
CA GLU A 179 -9.45 29.48 1.85
C GLU A 179 -8.04 29.34 2.39
N LEU A 180 -7.87 29.57 3.69
CA LEU A 180 -6.69 29.16 4.43
C LEU A 180 -6.91 27.74 4.90
N VAL A 181 -6.02 26.84 4.52
CA VAL A 181 -6.01 25.46 4.98
C VAL A 181 -4.87 25.28 5.98
N ASP A 182 -5.23 24.91 7.20
CA ASP A 182 -4.32 24.79 8.34
C ASP A 182 -4.26 23.33 8.81
N ARG A 183 -3.06 22.76 8.92
CA ARG A 183 -2.86 21.44 9.52
C ARG A 183 -2.91 21.58 11.04
N VAL A 184 -3.95 21.03 11.63
CA VAL A 184 -4.19 21.04 13.08
C VAL A 184 -3.84 19.73 13.76
N GLY A 185 -3.61 18.68 12.98
CA GLY A 185 -3.21 17.38 13.49
C GLY A 185 -2.41 16.58 12.47
N GLU A 186 -1.55 15.71 12.98
CA GLU A 186 -0.65 14.89 12.18
C GLU A 186 -0.41 13.53 12.86
N THR A 187 -0.59 12.45 12.12
CA THR A 187 -0.37 11.07 12.57
C THR A 187 0.71 10.45 11.70
N HIS A 188 1.66 9.76 12.33
CA HIS A 188 2.69 8.99 11.64
C HIS A 188 2.61 7.56 12.14
N VAL A 189 2.61 6.59 11.23
CA VAL A 189 2.57 5.18 11.56
C VAL A 189 3.63 4.44 10.76
N GLN A 190 4.43 3.63 11.44
CA GLN A 190 5.36 2.69 10.84
C GLN A 190 4.96 1.28 11.23
N PHE A 191 4.94 0.38 10.25
CA PHE A 191 4.59 -1.02 10.43
C PHE A 191 5.84 -1.88 10.30
N LYS A 192 6.02 -2.84 11.21
CA LYS A 192 7.03 -3.88 11.10
C LYS A 192 6.36 -5.24 11.14
N TYR A 193 6.99 -6.21 10.47
CA TYR A 193 6.45 -7.54 10.26
C TYR A 193 7.51 -8.59 10.56
N TRP A 194 7.06 -9.72 11.12
CA TRP A 194 7.90 -10.90 11.27
C TRP A 194 8.27 -11.45 9.90
N THR A 195 9.55 -11.71 9.66
CA THR A 195 10.04 -12.22 8.36
C THR A 195 9.64 -13.67 8.12
N THR A 196 9.36 -14.42 9.18
CA THR A 196 9.02 -15.84 9.22
C THR A 196 7.56 -16.11 8.92
N THR A 197 6.65 -15.44 9.64
CA THR A 197 5.20 -15.66 9.53
C THR A 197 4.50 -14.58 8.71
N GLY A 198 5.16 -13.44 8.49
CA GLY A 198 4.55 -12.28 7.85
C GLY A 198 3.56 -11.53 8.72
N TYR A 199 3.21 -12.00 9.91
CA TYR A 199 2.33 -11.24 10.80
C TYR A 199 2.99 -9.93 11.22
N ARG A 200 2.15 -8.93 11.51
CA ARG A 200 2.62 -7.70 12.14
C ARG A 200 3.43 -8.06 13.39
N GLN A 201 4.59 -7.44 13.52
CA GLN A 201 5.47 -7.53 14.66
C GLN A 201 5.26 -6.33 15.58
N GLU A 202 5.26 -5.15 14.99
CA GLU A 202 5.22 -3.89 15.71
C GLU A 202 4.51 -2.83 14.88
N LEU A 203 3.78 -1.95 15.56
CA LEU A 203 3.31 -0.68 15.02
C LEU A 203 3.85 0.40 15.95
N VAL A 204 4.66 1.30 15.39
CA VAL A 204 5.12 2.51 16.07
C VAL A 204 4.39 3.68 15.44
N SER A 205 3.71 4.47 16.25
CA SER A 205 3.05 5.68 15.76
C SER A 205 3.24 6.84 16.70
N PHE A 206 3.06 8.04 16.17
CA PHE A 206 2.87 9.22 17.00
C PHE A 206 1.80 10.11 16.38
N ASP A 207 1.08 10.79 17.25
CA ASP A 207 0.09 11.79 16.91
C ASP A 207 0.57 13.15 17.42
N ILE A 208 0.44 14.18 16.61
CA ILE A 208 0.59 15.57 16.99
C ILE A 208 -0.81 16.17 16.89
N ASP A 209 -1.38 16.54 18.02
CA ASP A 209 -2.68 17.21 18.09
C ASP A 209 -2.51 18.52 18.83
N GLU A 210 -2.87 19.64 18.20
CA GLU A 210 -2.68 20.99 18.76
C GLU A 210 -1.24 21.25 19.26
N GLY A 211 -0.25 20.66 18.57
CA GLY A 211 1.18 20.75 18.92
C GLY A 211 1.64 19.80 20.03
N VAL A 212 0.74 19.02 20.62
CA VAL A 212 1.07 18.01 21.64
C VAL A 212 1.36 16.68 20.96
N ARG A 213 2.56 16.15 21.19
CA ARG A 213 2.97 14.83 20.70
C ARG A 213 2.58 13.72 21.68
N THR A 214 1.93 12.69 21.16
CA THR A 214 1.63 11.43 21.87
C THR A 214 2.21 10.27 21.07
N ASP A 215 3.08 9.48 21.71
CA ASP A 215 3.68 8.30 21.09
C ASP A 215 2.92 7.02 21.47
N HIS A 216 2.76 6.13 20.49
CA HIS A 216 2.11 4.84 20.63
C HIS A 216 3.01 3.72 20.09
N ARG A 217 3.01 2.60 20.80
CA ARG A 217 3.72 1.39 20.39
C ARG A 217 2.84 0.18 20.66
N LEU A 218 2.57 -0.60 19.63
CA LEU A 218 1.81 -1.84 19.71
C LEU A 218 2.71 -2.99 19.25
N CYS A 219 2.72 -4.08 20.01
CA CYS A 219 3.49 -5.27 19.67
C CYS A 219 2.56 -6.47 19.48
N TYR A 220 3.02 -7.44 18.71
CA TYR A 220 2.21 -8.56 18.25
C TYR A 220 3.03 -9.86 18.28
N ALA A 221 2.40 -10.95 18.72
CA ALA A 221 3.03 -12.26 18.78
C ALA A 221 3.27 -12.84 17.38
N GLU A 222 4.44 -13.41 17.18
CA GLU A 222 4.79 -14.11 15.92
C GLU A 222 3.91 -15.34 15.67
N ALA A 223 3.47 -16.02 16.73
CA ALA A 223 2.74 -17.29 16.63
C ALA A 223 1.34 -17.15 16.04
N ASP A 224 0.63 -16.06 16.35
CA ASP A 224 -0.79 -15.89 15.99
C ASP A 224 -1.17 -14.46 15.58
N GLY A 225 -0.21 -13.53 15.50
CA GLY A 225 -0.44 -12.14 15.11
C GLY A 225 -1.26 -11.33 16.12
N ARG A 226 -1.56 -11.88 17.31
CA ARG A 226 -2.36 -11.18 18.31
C ARG A 226 -1.52 -10.14 19.05
N ARG A 227 -2.18 -9.05 19.45
CA ARG A 227 -1.55 -7.99 20.24
C ARG A 227 -1.01 -8.55 21.56
N THR A 228 0.22 -8.21 21.88
CA THR A 228 0.92 -8.58 23.11
C THR A 228 1.59 -7.36 23.75
N PRO A 229 1.97 -7.44 25.04
CA PRO A 229 2.83 -6.43 25.65
C PRO A 229 4.16 -6.31 24.89
N CYS A 230 4.64 -5.09 24.67
CA CYS A 230 5.96 -4.86 24.11
C CYS A 230 7.05 -5.26 25.11
N SER A 231 8.08 -5.98 24.62
CA SER A 231 9.17 -6.53 25.45
C SER A 231 10.04 -5.48 26.15
N ASP A 232 9.88 -4.19 25.81
CA ASP A 232 10.63 -3.08 26.44
C ASP A 232 9.75 -2.16 27.30
N SER A 233 8.64 -2.65 27.85
CA SER A 233 7.84 -1.90 28.85
C SER A 233 8.60 -1.62 30.18
N GLN A 234 9.88 -1.97 30.25
CA GLN A 234 10.84 -1.55 31.28
C GLN A 234 12.10 -0.94 30.66
N LYS A 235 12.01 0.28 30.12
CA LYS A 235 13.08 1.29 30.13
C LYS A 235 12.53 2.59 29.56
N LYS A 236 11.97 3.42 30.45
CA LYS A 236 12.02 4.87 30.24
C LYS A 236 13.49 5.30 30.36
N PRO A 237 14.02 6.16 29.47
CA PRO A 237 15.12 7.03 29.86
C PRO A 237 14.68 7.98 30.99
#